data_AF-A0A840Y931-F1
#
_entry.id   AF-A0A840Y931-F1
#
_cell.length_a   1.000
_cell.length_b   1.000
_cell.length_c   1.000
_cell.angle_alpha   90.00
_cell.angle_beta   90.00
_cell.angle_gamma   90.00
#
_symmetry.space_group_name_H-M   'P 1'
#
loop_
_entity.id
_entity.type
_entity.pdbx_description
1 polymer ?
#
loop_
_entity_poly.entity_id
_entity_poly.type
_entity_poly.pdbx_seq_one_letter_code
_entity_poly.pdbx_strand_id
1 'polypeptide(L)'
;MVRWVSIVGALGPGDFDRLQRRVTALLSRANALAFPNRRASVTLYTARHLAAAAAKCVFDQAGVAALLGHRSTATAGAHYGRRSRAQFAPPTARPDPALAARIAELNSGRGNTTRPITSQRPGDATPG
;
A
#
# COMPACT_ATOMS: atom_id res chain seq x y z
N MET A 1 8.24 15.78 -16.41
CA MET A 1 8.53 15.07 -15.15
C MET A 1 7.84 15.81 -14.01
N VAL A 2 6.65 15.36 -13.57
CA VAL A 2 5.84 16.09 -12.59
C VAL A 2 6.39 15.83 -11.18
N ARG A 3 6.98 16.86 -10.58
CA ARG A 3 7.56 16.84 -9.23
C ARG A 3 6.43 16.96 -8.20
N TRP A 4 5.82 15.83 -7.85
CA TRP A 4 4.66 15.69 -6.94
C TRP A 4 4.82 16.42 -5.59
N VAL A 5 6.05 16.59 -5.10
CA VAL A 5 6.36 17.27 -3.83
C VAL A 5 5.90 18.74 -3.84
N SER A 6 5.83 19.38 -5.01
CA SER A 6 5.50 20.81 -5.12
C SER A 6 4.01 21.12 -4.98
N ILE A 7 3.12 20.13 -5.20
CA ILE A 7 1.66 20.32 -5.12
C ILE A 7 1.20 20.36 -3.65
N VAL A 8 1.85 19.58 -2.78
CA VAL A 8 1.48 19.50 -1.36
C VAL A 8 2.05 20.66 -0.56
N GLY A 9 3.20 21.21 -0.95
CA GLY A 9 3.86 22.33 -0.26
C GLY A 9 3.16 23.69 -0.41
N ALA A 10 2.19 23.83 -1.32
CA ALA A 10 1.47 25.07 -1.58
C ALA A 10 0.13 25.19 -0.83
N LEU A 11 -0.24 24.18 -0.05
CA LEU A 11 -1.52 24.13 0.66
C LEU A 11 -1.37 24.83 2.02
N GLY A 12 -2.15 25.89 2.23
CA GLY A 12 -2.19 26.62 3.49
C GLY A 12 -2.78 25.77 4.63
N PRO A 13 -2.72 26.26 5.87
CA PRO A 13 -3.34 25.57 7.01
C PRO A 13 -4.82 25.26 6.74
N GLY A 14 -5.20 23.98 6.75
CA GLY A 14 -6.58 23.52 6.52
C GLY A 14 -6.93 23.13 5.07
N ASP A 15 -6.05 23.38 4.11
CA ASP A 15 -6.28 23.01 2.71
C ASP A 15 -6.23 21.48 2.50
N PHE A 16 -5.40 20.78 3.26
CA PHE A 16 -5.37 19.33 3.26
C PHE A 16 -6.70 18.73 3.71
N ASP A 17 -7.27 19.21 4.82
CA ASP A 17 -8.56 18.74 5.32
C ASP A 17 -9.69 19.03 4.34
N ARG A 18 -9.65 20.21 3.69
CA ARG A 18 -10.61 20.58 2.66
C ARG A 18 -10.51 19.66 1.46
N LEU A 19 -9.30 19.36 0.99
CA LEU A 19 -9.06 18.41 -0.08
C LEU A 19 -9.57 17.02 0.31
N GLN A 20 -9.17 16.52 1.49
CA GLN A 20 -9.58 15.21 1.99
C GLN A 20 -11.11 15.09 2.08
N ARG A 21 -11.81 16.10 2.60
CA ARG A 21 -13.28 16.15 2.63
C ARG A 21 -13.88 16.07 1.23
N ARG A 22 -13.36 16.83 0.28
CA ARG A 22 -13.86 16.86 -1.10
C ARG A 22 -13.66 15.53 -1.81
N VAL A 23 -12.48 14.92 -1.71
CA VAL A 23 -12.23 13.59 -2.32
C VAL A 23 -13.10 12.53 -1.65
N THR A 24 -13.28 12.58 -0.32
CA THR A 24 -14.19 11.67 0.40
C THR A 24 -15.63 11.81 -0.10
N ALA A 25 -16.15 13.03 -0.24
CA ALA A 25 -17.50 13.26 -0.73
C ALA A 25 -17.68 12.76 -2.17
N LEU A 26 -16.71 13.03 -3.05
CA LEU A 26 -16.72 12.53 -4.43
C LEU A 26 -16.73 11.00 -4.48
N LEU A 27 -15.87 10.36 -3.70
CA LEU A 27 -15.80 8.90 -3.61
C LEU A 27 -17.13 8.32 -3.11
N SER A 28 -17.71 8.89 -2.05
CA SER A 28 -19.01 8.46 -1.53
C SER A 28 -20.12 8.52 -2.59
N ARG A 29 -20.16 9.60 -3.39
CA ARG A 29 -21.13 9.76 -4.48
C ARG A 29 -20.90 8.72 -5.59
N ALA A 30 -19.66 8.59 -6.08
CA ALA A 30 -19.31 7.61 -7.11
C ALA A 30 -19.65 6.18 -6.66
N ASN A 31 -19.36 5.90 -5.40
CA ASN A 31 -19.66 4.62 -4.80
C ASN A 31 -21.18 4.39 -4.78
N ALA A 32 -21.99 5.31 -4.25
CA ALA A 32 -23.46 5.19 -4.24
C ALA A 32 -24.05 4.88 -5.64
N LEU A 33 -23.50 5.48 -6.69
CA LEU A 33 -23.90 5.20 -8.08
C LEU A 33 -23.49 3.79 -8.55
N ALA A 34 -22.25 3.38 -8.27
CA ALA A 34 -21.70 2.11 -8.75
C ALA A 34 -22.24 0.88 -8.00
N PHE A 35 -22.58 1.03 -6.71
CA PHE A 35 -23.14 -0.07 -5.92
C PHE A 35 -24.26 0.43 -5.00
N PRO A 36 -25.50 0.57 -5.52
CA PRO A 36 -26.61 1.20 -4.78
C PRO A 36 -27.05 0.41 -3.53
N ASN A 37 -26.88 -0.91 -3.52
CA ASN A 37 -27.45 -1.80 -2.48
C ASN A 37 -26.42 -2.35 -1.47
N ARG A 38 -25.18 -1.85 -1.46
CA ARG A 38 -24.12 -2.42 -0.61
C ARG A 38 -24.26 -1.98 0.85
N ARG A 39 -23.88 -2.87 1.76
CA ARG A 39 -23.89 -2.62 3.22
C ARG A 39 -22.68 -1.81 3.72
N ALA A 40 -21.62 -1.65 2.91
CA ALA A 40 -20.37 -1.03 3.35
C ALA A 40 -19.81 0.02 2.37
N SER A 41 -19.37 1.15 2.91
CA SER A 41 -18.58 2.24 2.30
C SER A 41 -17.24 1.83 1.65
N VAL A 42 -16.96 2.11 0.37
CA VAL A 42 -15.56 2.31 -0.08
C VAL A 42 -15.13 3.67 0.49
N THR A 43 -13.96 3.70 1.12
CA THR A 43 -13.38 4.90 1.73
C THR A 43 -12.01 5.19 1.11
N LEU A 44 -11.45 6.36 1.39
CA LEU A 44 -10.07 6.70 0.99
C LEU A 44 -9.06 5.65 1.45
N TYR A 45 -9.32 5.00 2.59
CA TYR A 45 -8.46 3.97 3.12
C TYR A 45 -8.60 2.63 2.38
N THR A 46 -9.73 2.35 1.73
CA THR A 46 -9.96 1.08 1.03
C THR A 46 -8.88 0.82 -0.02
N ALA A 47 -8.52 1.82 -0.82
CA ALA A 47 -7.45 1.70 -1.81
C ALA A 47 -6.10 1.37 -1.15
N ARG A 48 -5.76 2.04 -0.04
CA ARG A 48 -4.54 1.77 0.74
C ARG A 48 -4.54 0.35 1.32
N HIS A 49 -5.68 -0.16 1.77
CA HIS A 49 -5.81 -1.54 2.24
C HIS A 49 -5.58 -2.57 1.12
N LEU A 50 -6.13 -2.34 -0.06
CA LEU A 50 -5.99 -3.24 -1.21
C LEU A 50 -4.56 -3.22 -1.78
N ALA A 51 -3.96 -2.05 -1.89
CA ALA A 51 -2.56 -1.90 -2.30
C ALA A 51 -1.60 -2.60 -1.32
N ALA A 52 -1.81 -2.43 -0.02
CA ALA A 52 -1.04 -3.13 1.00
C ALA A 52 -1.26 -4.65 0.98
N ALA A 53 -2.48 -5.13 0.73
CA ALA A 53 -2.75 -6.56 0.59
C ALA A 53 -1.98 -7.16 -0.59
N ALA A 54 -1.99 -6.49 -1.75
CA ALA A 54 -1.21 -6.91 -2.93
C ALA A 54 0.31 -6.88 -2.66
N ALA A 55 0.81 -5.85 -1.99
CA ALA A 55 2.23 -5.76 -1.62
C ALA A 55 2.67 -6.89 -0.70
N LYS A 56 1.84 -7.28 0.28
CA LYS A 56 2.11 -8.41 1.19
C LYS A 56 2.19 -9.76 0.48
N CYS A 57 1.64 -9.89 -0.73
CA CYS A 57 1.73 -11.12 -1.51
C CYS A 57 3.11 -11.28 -2.19
N VAL A 58 3.85 -10.19 -2.36
CA VAL A 58 5.09 -10.15 -3.14
C VAL A 58 6.31 -9.85 -2.28
N PHE A 59 6.17 -8.94 -1.32
CA PHE A 59 7.26 -8.41 -0.52
C PHE A 59 7.19 -8.89 0.93
N ASP A 60 8.35 -8.88 1.57
CA ASP A 60 8.49 -9.09 3.00
C ASP A 60 7.98 -7.87 3.80
N GLN A 61 7.92 -7.98 5.13
CA GLN A 61 7.35 -6.90 5.95
C GLN A 61 8.14 -5.59 5.85
N ALA A 62 9.47 -5.67 5.73
CA ALA A 62 10.32 -4.49 5.59
C ALA A 62 10.09 -3.81 4.22
N GLY A 63 10.00 -4.59 3.14
CA GLY A 63 9.63 -4.08 1.82
C GLY A 63 8.23 -3.47 1.78
N VAL A 64 7.24 -4.11 2.40
CA VAL A 64 5.88 -3.53 2.50
C VAL A 64 5.89 -2.23 3.32
N ALA A 65 6.64 -2.18 4.43
CA ALA A 65 6.78 -0.97 5.23
C ALA A 65 7.45 0.15 4.44
N ALA A 66 8.52 -0.13 3.71
CA ALA A 66 9.19 0.82 2.82
C ALA A 66 8.23 1.37 1.76
N LEU A 67 7.47 0.49 1.09
CA LEU A 67 6.52 0.88 0.05
C LEU A 67 5.38 1.77 0.58
N LEU A 68 4.93 1.53 1.81
CA LEU A 68 3.83 2.28 2.42
C LEU A 68 4.30 3.52 3.21
N GLY A 69 5.61 3.73 3.33
CA GLY A 69 6.19 4.83 4.09
C GLY A 69 6.09 4.65 5.60
N HIS A 70 6.13 3.42 6.11
CA HIS A 70 6.14 3.14 7.54
C HIS A 70 7.56 2.89 8.06
N ARG A 71 7.82 3.38 9.28
CA ARG A 71 9.05 3.09 10.01
C ARG A 71 9.02 1.72 10.72
N SER A 72 7.83 1.18 10.99
CA SER A 72 7.61 -0.08 11.71
C SER A 72 6.96 -1.13 10.82
N THR A 73 7.49 -2.36 10.90
CA THR A 73 6.96 -3.55 10.24
C THR A 73 5.60 -3.98 10.83
N ALA A 74 5.42 -3.82 12.15
CA ALA A 74 4.18 -4.16 12.84
C ALA A 74 3.00 -3.32 12.33
N THR A 75 3.19 -2.00 12.19
CA THR A 75 2.16 -1.10 11.67
C THR A 75 1.78 -1.45 10.23
N ALA A 76 2.76 -1.80 9.39
CA ALA A 76 2.54 -2.23 8.01
C ALA A 76 1.76 -3.56 7.93
N GLY A 77 2.01 -4.47 8.87
CA GLY A 77 1.33 -5.77 8.97
C GLY A 77 -0.11 -5.69 9.45
N ALA A 78 -0.35 -4.94 10.54
CA ALA A 78 -1.59 -5.01 11.32
C ALA A 78 -2.74 -4.13 10.78
N HIS A 79 -2.45 -2.88 10.38
CA HIS A 79 -3.51 -1.90 10.10
C HIS A 79 -4.07 -1.97 8.68
N TYR A 80 -3.55 -2.86 7.83
CA TYR A 80 -3.91 -2.92 6.41
C TYR A 80 -4.47 -4.26 5.99
N GLY A 81 -5.03 -4.32 4.78
CA GLY A 81 -5.62 -5.53 4.22
C GLY A 81 -4.71 -6.76 4.35
N ARG A 82 -5.33 -7.92 4.62
CA ARG A 82 -4.64 -9.22 4.65
C ARG A 82 -4.31 -9.67 3.22
N ARG A 83 -3.29 -10.52 3.05
CA ARG A 83 -2.93 -11.12 1.75
C ARG A 83 -4.13 -11.73 1.00
N SER A 84 -5.01 -12.41 1.73
CA SER A 84 -6.23 -13.02 1.18
C SER A 84 -7.24 -12.04 0.58
N ARG A 85 -7.07 -10.73 0.83
CA ARG A 85 -7.91 -9.67 0.25
C ARG A 85 -7.25 -8.98 -0.95
N ALA A 86 -6.11 -9.49 -1.42
CA ALA A 86 -5.53 -9.01 -2.67
C ALA A 86 -6.47 -9.39 -3.83
N GLN A 87 -6.90 -8.41 -4.61
CA GLN A 87 -7.82 -8.60 -5.75
C GLN A 87 -7.17 -8.22 -7.09
N PHE A 88 -5.94 -7.72 -7.07
CA PHE A 88 -5.28 -7.12 -8.23
C PHE A 88 -3.91 -7.73 -8.48
N ALA A 89 -3.39 -7.43 -9.67
CA ALA A 89 -2.03 -7.71 -10.07
C ALA A 89 -1.01 -7.22 -9.02
N PRO A 90 0.16 -7.88 -8.93
CA PRO A 90 1.22 -7.45 -8.01
C PRO A 90 1.58 -5.98 -8.21
N PRO A 91 1.98 -5.25 -7.15
CA PRO A 91 2.32 -3.84 -7.28
C PRO A 91 3.44 -3.65 -8.29
N THR A 92 3.28 -2.66 -9.18
CA THR A 92 4.33 -2.25 -10.12
C THR A 92 5.44 -1.47 -9.40
N ALA A 93 5.07 -0.70 -8.38
CA ALA A 93 6.01 0.00 -7.53
C ALA A 93 6.87 -0.97 -6.71
N ARG A 94 8.18 -0.75 -6.71
CA ARG A 94 9.16 -1.55 -5.96
C ARG A 94 9.61 -0.78 -4.72
N PRO A 95 9.77 -1.46 -3.57
CA PRO A 95 10.36 -0.83 -2.41
C PRO A 95 11.82 -0.47 -2.68
N ASP A 96 12.27 0.67 -2.15
CA ASP A 96 13.68 1.03 -2.14
C ASP A 96 14.44 0.03 -1.24
N PRO A 97 15.43 -0.71 -1.79
CA PRO A 97 16.16 -1.72 -1.02
C PRO A 97 16.94 -1.14 0.16
N ALA A 98 17.49 0.08 0.04
CA ALA A 98 18.25 0.71 1.12
C ALA A 98 17.34 1.05 2.30
N LEU A 99 16.15 1.59 2.01
CA LEU A 99 15.14 1.89 3.01
C LEU A 99 14.60 0.60 3.66
N ALA A 100 14.34 -0.44 2.88
CA ALA A 100 13.88 -1.72 3.39
C ALA A 100 14.92 -2.37 4.33
N ALA A 101 16.20 -2.37 3.96
CA ALA A 101 17.28 -2.86 4.81
C ALA A 101 17.36 -2.09 6.14
N ARG A 102 17.29 -0.76 6.09
CA ARG A 102 17.26 0.08 7.30
C ARG A 102 16.05 -0.22 8.19
N ILE A 103 14.87 -0.41 7.60
CA ILE A 103 13.67 -0.78 8.36
C ILE A 103 13.84 -2.17 8.98
N ALA A 104 14.40 -3.14 8.26
CA ALA A 104 14.67 -4.46 8.79
C ALA A 104 15.61 -4.38 10.00
N GLU A 105 16.73 -3.66 9.88
CA GLU A 105 17.70 -3.44 10.96
C GLU A 105 17.04 -2.82 12.21
N LEU A 106 16.23 -1.77 12.02
CA LEU A 106 15.49 -1.11 13.10
C LEU A 106 14.48 -2.03 13.82
N ASN A 107 14.05 -3.11 13.18
CA ASN A 107 13.03 -4.02 13.70
C ASN A 107 13.59 -5.43 14.02
N SER A 108 14.91 -5.66 13.91
CA SER A 108 15.59 -6.96 14.07
C SER A 108 15.28 -7.71 15.38
N GLY A 109 14.96 -7.00 16.47
CA GLY A 109 14.63 -7.57 17.78
C GLY A 109 13.14 -7.55 18.13
N ARG A 110 12.29 -6.98 17.27
CA ARG A 110 10.84 -6.91 17.48
C ARG A 110 10.19 -8.01 16.65
N GLY A 111 10.32 -9.24 17.14
CA GLY A 111 9.95 -10.44 16.39
C GLY A 111 8.57 -10.34 15.73
N ASN A 112 8.52 -10.62 14.43
CA ASN A 112 7.42 -11.40 13.87
C ASN A 112 7.83 -12.12 12.59
N THR A 113 7.49 -13.40 12.55
CA THR A 113 7.91 -14.40 11.58
C THR A 113 7.40 -14.06 10.18
N THR A 114 8.30 -13.82 9.22
CA THR A 114 7.93 -13.86 7.80
C THR A 114 8.85 -14.83 7.08
N ARG A 115 8.27 -15.92 6.56
CA ARG A 115 8.96 -16.85 5.66
C ARG A 115 9.40 -16.12 4.39
N PRO A 116 10.61 -16.39 3.86
CA PRO A 116 11.05 -15.84 2.59
C PRO A 116 10.14 -16.40 1.49
N ILE A 117 9.58 -15.52 0.66
CA ILE A 117 8.87 -15.92 -0.55
C ILE A 117 9.92 -15.97 -1.65
N THR A 118 10.28 -17.18 -2.08
CA THR A 118 11.17 -17.44 -3.20
C THR A 118 10.64 -16.72 -4.44
N SER A 119 11.35 -15.68 -4.86
CA SER A 119 11.15 -15.02 -6.14
C SER A 119 11.65 -15.94 -7.26
N GLN A 120 10.84 -16.92 -7.65
CA GLN A 120 10.97 -17.51 -8.98
C GLN A 120 9.69 -17.25 -9.77
N ARG A 121 9.82 -16.46 -10.85
CA ARG A 121 8.82 -16.41 -11.91
C ARG A 121 8.85 -17.76 -12.62
N PRO A 122 7.72 -18.45 -12.81
CA PRO A 122 7.65 -19.52 -13.80
C PRO A 122 7.49 -18.88 -15.18
N GLY A 123 8.47 -19.09 -16.07
CA GLY A 123 8.29 -18.80 -17.50
C GLY A 123 9.47 -18.18 -18.23
N ASP A 124 10.66 -18.77 -18.15
CA ASP A 124 11.70 -18.64 -19.19
C ASP A 124 12.17 -20.05 -19.56
N ALA A 125 11.28 -20.83 -20.19
CA ALA A 125 11.66 -22.04 -20.91
C ALA A 125 11.69 -21.67 -22.40
N THR A 126 12.89 -21.42 -22.92
CA THR A 126 13.15 -21.33 -24.36
C THR A 126 13.05 -22.73 -24.95
N PRO A 127 12.31 -22.97 -26.05
CA PRO A 127 12.41 -24.22 -26.78
C PRO A 127 13.70 -24.22 -27.60
N GLY A 128 14.50 -25.27 -27.41
CA GLY A 128 15.54 -25.70 -28.35
C GLY A 128 14.99 -26.72 -29.33
#